data_AF-A0A9P0DEF6-F1
#
_entry.id   AF-A0A9P0DEF6-F1
#
_cell.length_a   1.000
_cell.length_b   1.000
_cell.length_c   1.000
_cell.angle_alpha   90.00
_cell.angle_beta   90.00
_cell.angle_gamma   90.00
#
_symmetry.space_group_name_H-M   'P 1'
#
loop_
_entity.id
_entity.type
_entity.pdbx_description
1 polymer ?
#
loop_
_entity_poly.entity_id
_entity_poly.type
_entity_poly.pdbx_seq_one_letter_code
_entity_poly.pdbx_strand_id
1 'polypeptide(L)'
;MVSCDCCGSGCVEVKCPYLLKDMEIGQYLDIKTSPLTCDGIVTSLDRGHAYYYQTQLQIKVTDTKYCDFVIWSPRGFFHERIFRDEDFWAINFPKAYEFYKKVILPELLGKYFTKGRHLDQIWCFCKKSEGGRIMIQCENDSCDIQWFHLECVGLPDIPNTLWMCQQCSL
;
A
#
# COMPACT_ATOMS: atom_id res chain seq x y z
N MET A 1 6.46 -21.72 11.51
CA MET A 1 5.46 -22.28 12.44
C MET A 1 6.17 -22.75 13.69
N VAL A 2 5.48 -22.73 14.82
CA VAL A 2 5.95 -23.26 16.11
C VAL A 2 5.09 -24.42 16.55
N SER A 3 5.66 -25.28 17.39
CA SER A 3 4.97 -26.39 18.04
C SER A 3 5.18 -26.26 19.55
N CYS A 4 4.10 -26.22 20.34
CA CYS A 4 4.16 -26.46 21.78
C CYS A 4 3.51 -27.79 22.10
N ASP A 5 4.15 -28.60 22.93
CA ASP A 5 3.55 -29.83 23.48
C ASP A 5 2.25 -29.52 24.26
N CYS A 6 2.16 -28.32 24.82
CA CYS A 6 1.05 -27.80 25.61
C CYS A 6 -0.11 -27.23 24.77
N CYS A 7 0.20 -26.46 23.73
CA CYS A 7 -0.77 -25.64 23.00
C CYS A 7 -0.97 -26.09 21.56
N GLY A 8 -0.19 -27.06 21.09
CA GLY A 8 -0.14 -27.50 19.70
C GLY A 8 0.56 -26.48 18.79
N SER A 9 0.23 -26.58 17.50
CA SER A 9 0.83 -25.78 16.44
C SER A 9 0.34 -24.33 16.43
N GLY A 10 1.29 -23.41 16.24
CA GLY A 10 1.06 -21.97 16.17
C GLY A 10 1.91 -21.27 15.12
N CYS A 11 1.63 -19.99 14.93
CA CYS A 11 2.47 -19.06 14.18
C CYS A 11 3.34 -18.23 15.14
N VAL A 12 4.38 -17.62 14.59
CA VAL A 12 5.16 -16.58 15.29
C VAL A 12 5.37 -15.45 14.30
N GLU A 13 5.09 -14.23 14.74
CA GLU A 13 5.31 -13.02 13.97
C GLU A 13 6.27 -12.12 14.77
N VAL A 14 7.52 -12.02 14.31
CA VAL A 14 8.56 -11.20 14.96
C VAL A 14 8.74 -9.89 14.20
N LYS A 15 8.65 -8.78 14.92
CA LYS A 15 8.94 -7.43 14.40
C LYS A 15 10.14 -6.84 15.14
N CYS A 16 11.06 -6.24 14.39
CA CYS A 16 12.22 -5.54 14.94
C CYS A 16 12.21 -4.08 14.43
N PRO A 17 11.40 -3.18 15.00
CA PRO A 17 11.33 -1.80 14.57
C PRO A 17 12.70 -1.12 14.72
N TYR A 18 13.19 -0.48 13.65
CA TYR A 18 14.51 0.17 13.67
C TYR A 18 14.63 1.24 14.78
N LEU A 19 13.55 1.99 15.02
CA LEU A 19 13.48 3.02 16.08
C LEU A 19 13.70 2.44 17.48
N LEU A 20 13.37 1.18 17.70
CA LEU A 20 13.46 0.51 19.00
C LEU A 20 14.88 0.02 19.32
N LYS A 21 15.82 0.07 18.36
CA LYS A 21 17.18 -0.47 18.51
C LYS A 21 17.87 0.00 19.79
N ASP A 22 17.71 1.28 20.12
CA ASP A 22 18.39 1.94 21.24
C ASP A 22 17.43 2.37 22.36
N MET A 23 16.18 1.87 22.35
CA MET A 23 15.11 2.25 23.28
C MET A 23 14.54 1.05 24.04
N GLU A 24 14.00 1.30 25.23
CA GLU A 24 13.24 0.31 25.99
C GLU A 24 11.81 0.17 25.43
N ILE A 25 11.19 -1.00 25.59
CA ILE A 25 9.80 -1.25 25.17
C ILE A 25 8.83 -0.24 25.79
N GLY A 26 9.05 0.14 27.06
CA GLY A 26 8.21 1.13 27.74
C GLY A 26 8.20 2.49 27.04
N GLN A 27 9.36 2.95 26.56
CA GLN A 27 9.48 4.21 25.81
C GLN A 27 8.86 4.11 24.41
N TYR A 28 8.83 2.90 23.85
CA TYR A 28 8.23 2.65 22.55
C TYR A 28 6.71 2.77 22.58
N LEU A 29 6.05 2.50 23.71
CA LEU A 29 4.61 2.70 23.86
C LEU A 29 4.19 4.14 23.58
N ASP A 30 5.02 5.11 23.97
CA ASP A 30 4.73 6.53 23.82
C ASP A 30 4.99 7.06 22.39
N ILE A 31 5.56 6.23 21.51
CA ILE A 31 5.81 6.61 20.11
C ILE A 31 4.53 6.47 19.31
N LYS A 32 4.15 7.53 18.57
CA LYS A 32 2.94 7.56 17.73
C LYS A 32 2.83 6.40 16.72
N THR A 33 3.95 5.87 16.25
CA THR A 33 4.01 4.75 15.29
C THR A 33 4.13 3.39 15.97
N SER A 34 4.05 3.34 17.29
CA SER A 34 4.03 2.09 18.04
C SER A 34 2.76 1.32 17.72
N PRO A 35 2.86 0.01 17.47
CA PRO A 35 1.70 -0.86 17.35
C PRO A 35 1.13 -1.26 18.72
N LEU A 36 1.78 -0.88 19.83
CA LEU A 36 1.41 -1.31 21.17
C LEU A 36 0.51 -0.28 21.86
N THR A 37 -0.41 -0.76 22.69
CA THR A 37 -1.28 0.04 23.56
C THR A 37 -1.21 -0.49 25.00
N CYS A 38 -1.47 0.36 25.98
CA CYS A 38 -1.50 0.01 27.39
C CYS A 38 -2.77 0.56 28.04
N ASP A 39 -3.55 -0.31 28.68
CA ASP A 39 -4.79 0.07 29.40
C ASP A 39 -4.53 0.50 30.87
N GLY A 40 -3.27 0.74 31.21
CA GLY A 40 -2.81 1.06 32.57
C GLY A 40 -2.30 -0.14 33.36
N ILE A 41 -2.61 -1.37 32.93
CA ILE A 41 -2.15 -2.60 33.59
C ILE A 41 -1.46 -3.53 32.59
N VAL A 42 -2.05 -3.72 31.42
CA VAL A 42 -1.61 -4.68 30.42
C VAL A 42 -1.21 -3.94 29.14
N THR A 43 0.03 -4.18 28.71
CA THR A 43 0.48 -3.83 27.37
C THR A 43 0.04 -4.89 26.39
N SER A 44 -0.55 -4.49 25.27
CA SER A 44 -1.01 -5.39 24.20
C SER A 44 -0.78 -4.76 22.82
N LEU A 45 -0.82 -5.58 21.77
CA LEU A 45 -0.91 -5.12 20.40
C LEU A 45 -2.27 -4.45 20.17
N ASP A 46 -2.26 -3.22 19.63
CA ASP A 46 -3.49 -2.53 19.24
C ASP A 46 -4.25 -3.35 18.20
N ARG A 47 -5.51 -3.67 18.52
CA ARG A 47 -6.42 -4.46 17.67
C ARG A 47 -6.81 -3.73 16.38
N GLY A 48 -6.63 -2.40 16.33
CA GLY A 48 -6.76 -1.59 15.13
C GLY A 48 -5.50 -1.55 14.26
N HIS A 49 -4.34 -1.99 14.76
CA HIS A 49 -3.08 -1.88 14.03
C HIS A 49 -2.92 -2.97 12.97
N ALA A 50 -2.27 -2.65 11.84
CA ALA A 50 -2.08 -3.57 10.71
C ALA A 50 -1.42 -4.91 11.09
N TYR A 51 -0.58 -4.93 12.13
CA TYR A 51 0.03 -6.16 12.63
C TYR A 51 -0.99 -7.13 13.25
N TYR A 52 -2.09 -6.63 13.86
CA TYR A 52 -3.15 -7.51 14.36
C TYR A 52 -3.88 -8.20 13.20
N TYR A 53 -4.09 -7.47 12.10
CA TYR A 53 -4.67 -8.04 10.87
C TYR A 53 -3.74 -9.10 10.26
N GLN A 54 -2.41 -8.87 10.29
CA GLN A 54 -1.42 -9.86 9.83
C GLN A 54 -1.46 -11.14 10.66
N THR A 55 -1.51 -11.03 11.99
CA THR A 55 -1.54 -12.20 12.87
C THR A 55 -2.84 -12.99 12.73
N GLN A 56 -4.00 -12.32 12.70
CA GLN A 56 -5.29 -12.99 12.45
C GLN A 56 -5.32 -13.70 11.10
N LEU A 57 -4.80 -13.06 10.03
CA LEU A 57 -4.69 -13.66 8.70
C LEU A 57 -3.86 -14.94 8.74
N GLN A 58 -2.66 -14.90 9.33
CA GLN A 58 -1.79 -16.06 9.45
C GLN A 58 -2.49 -17.21 10.18
N ILE A 59 -3.09 -16.95 11.35
CA ILE A 59 -3.83 -17.95 12.14
C ILE A 59 -4.91 -18.63 11.28
N LYS A 60 -5.65 -17.85 10.48
CA LYS A 60 -6.73 -18.36 9.63
C LYS A 60 -6.20 -19.20 8.46
N VAL A 61 -5.20 -18.72 7.73
CA VAL A 61 -4.71 -19.40 6.51
C VAL A 61 -3.90 -20.66 6.81
N THR A 62 -3.23 -20.71 7.96
CA THR A 62 -2.46 -21.89 8.38
C THR A 62 -3.28 -22.87 9.22
N ASP A 63 -4.54 -22.55 9.51
CA ASP A 63 -5.42 -23.27 10.44
C ASP A 63 -4.74 -23.61 11.78
N THR A 64 -4.03 -22.62 12.35
CA THR A 64 -3.36 -22.76 13.65
C THR A 64 -4.25 -22.21 14.76
N LYS A 65 -3.88 -22.51 16.02
CA LYS A 65 -4.64 -22.07 17.20
C LYS A 65 -4.29 -20.67 17.68
N TYR A 66 -3.04 -20.24 17.44
CA TYR A 66 -2.52 -18.98 17.93
C TYR A 66 -1.36 -18.47 17.07
N CYS A 67 -1.04 -17.19 17.22
CA CYS A 67 0.21 -16.59 16.77
C CYS A 67 0.88 -15.88 17.96
N ASP A 68 2.13 -16.22 18.26
CA ASP A 68 2.95 -15.45 19.19
C ASP A 68 3.49 -14.21 18.47
N PHE A 69 2.97 -13.04 18.82
CA PHE A 69 3.44 -11.77 18.31
C PHE A 69 4.56 -11.25 19.21
N VAL A 70 5.71 -10.95 18.60
CA VAL A 70 6.92 -10.52 19.32
C VAL A 70 7.43 -9.22 18.73
N ILE A 71 7.67 -8.23 19.58
CA ILE A 71 8.49 -7.06 19.23
C ILE A 71 9.83 -7.22 19.93
N TRP A 72 10.90 -7.25 19.16
CA TRP A 72 12.25 -7.49 19.69
C TRP A 72 13.18 -6.30 19.45
N SER A 73 14.05 -6.04 20.43
CA SER A 73 15.22 -5.18 20.30
C SER A 73 16.39 -5.73 21.14
N PRO A 74 17.61 -5.20 20.96
CA PRO A 74 18.74 -5.54 21.83
C PRO A 74 18.52 -5.20 23.31
N ARG A 75 17.57 -4.30 23.63
CA ARG A 75 17.29 -3.85 25.01
C ARG A 75 16.17 -4.64 25.69
N GLY A 76 15.35 -5.35 24.93
CA GLY A 76 14.29 -6.18 25.49
C GLY A 76 13.33 -6.68 24.42
N PHE A 77 12.25 -7.30 24.87
CA PHE A 77 11.19 -7.74 23.98
C PHE A 77 9.81 -7.60 24.62
N PHE A 78 8.81 -7.41 23.77
CA PHE A 78 7.41 -7.58 24.08
C PHE A 78 6.91 -8.88 23.43
N HIS A 79 6.09 -9.64 24.14
CA HIS A 79 5.46 -10.86 23.63
C HIS A 79 3.99 -10.88 24.02
N GLU A 80 3.14 -11.18 23.05
CA GLU A 80 1.73 -11.47 23.25
C GLU A 80 1.31 -12.68 22.43
N ARG A 81 0.62 -13.63 23.05
CA ARG A 81 -0.04 -14.73 22.35
C ARG A 81 -1.43 -14.30 21.88
N ILE A 82 -1.61 -14.23 20.57
CA ILE A 82 -2.86 -13.85 19.92
C ILE A 82 -3.60 -15.11 19.47
N PHE A 83 -4.87 -15.23 19.87
CA PHE A 83 -5.76 -16.31 19.45
C PHE A 83 -6.63 -15.89 18.28
N ARG A 84 -7.27 -16.87 17.63
CA ARG A 84 -8.27 -16.61 16.60
C ARG A 84 -9.40 -15.74 17.16
N ASP A 85 -9.74 -14.69 16.42
CA ASP A 85 -10.79 -13.74 16.77
C ASP A 85 -11.94 -13.86 15.76
N GLU A 86 -12.98 -14.61 16.13
CA GLU A 86 -14.11 -14.88 15.23
C GLU A 86 -14.96 -13.61 14.96
N ASP A 87 -15.05 -12.69 15.92
CA ASP A 87 -15.78 -11.42 15.75
C ASP A 87 -15.05 -10.52 14.74
N PHE A 88 -13.72 -10.45 14.84
CA PHE A 88 -12.89 -9.79 13.83
C PHE A 88 -13.15 -10.36 12.43
N TRP A 89 -13.24 -11.68 12.28
CA TRP A 89 -13.50 -12.32 10.98
C TRP A 89 -14.94 -12.11 10.50
N ALA A 90 -15.92 -12.17 11.38
CA ALA A 90 -17.32 -11.88 11.05
C ALA A 90 -17.49 -10.48 10.45
N ILE A 91 -16.73 -9.50 10.96
CA ILE A 91 -16.76 -8.10 10.49
C ILE A 91 -15.90 -7.89 9.23
N ASN A 92 -14.69 -8.44 9.18
CA ASN A 92 -13.71 -8.08 8.17
C ASN A 92 -13.72 -9.01 6.94
N PHE A 93 -14.14 -10.27 7.08
CA PHE A 93 -14.22 -11.20 5.95
C PHE A 93 -15.15 -10.69 4.83
N PRO A 94 -16.38 -10.21 5.12
CA PRO A 94 -17.26 -9.71 4.06
C PRO A 94 -16.64 -8.52 3.30
N LYS A 95 -15.96 -7.61 4.00
CA LYS A 95 -15.27 -6.45 3.40
C LYS A 95 -14.14 -6.90 2.48
N ALA A 96 -13.29 -7.82 2.96
CA ALA A 96 -12.18 -8.36 2.19
C ALA A 96 -12.66 -9.15 0.96
N TYR A 97 -13.73 -9.95 1.12
CA TYR A 97 -14.32 -10.72 0.03
C TYR A 97 -14.93 -9.82 -1.05
N GLU A 98 -15.62 -8.75 -0.66
CA GLU A 98 -16.15 -7.75 -1.59
C GLU A 98 -15.02 -7.02 -2.34
N PHE A 99 -13.95 -6.63 -1.64
CA PHE A 99 -12.77 -6.05 -2.27
C PHE A 99 -12.11 -7.02 -3.25
N TYR A 100 -11.99 -8.30 -2.87
CA TYR A 100 -11.48 -9.34 -3.76
C TYR A 100 -12.34 -9.45 -5.03
N LYS A 101 -13.66 -9.55 -4.89
CA LYS A 101 -14.58 -9.70 -6.03
C LYS A 101 -14.65 -8.48 -6.95
N LYS A 102 -14.65 -7.27 -6.38
CA LYS A 102 -14.88 -6.02 -7.12
C LYS A 102 -13.61 -5.37 -7.63
N VAL A 103 -12.47 -5.64 -6.98
CA VAL A 103 -11.20 -4.98 -7.30
C VAL A 103 -10.16 -5.99 -7.76
N ILE A 104 -9.82 -6.96 -6.92
CA ILE A 104 -8.71 -7.89 -7.20
C ILE A 104 -9.04 -8.81 -8.39
N LEU A 105 -10.22 -9.42 -8.41
CA LEU A 105 -10.58 -10.38 -9.45
C LEU A 105 -10.67 -9.74 -10.86
N PRO A 106 -11.33 -8.56 -11.06
CA PRO A 106 -11.29 -7.87 -12.34
C PRO A 106 -9.89 -7.41 -12.75
N GLU A 107 -9.06 -7.03 -11.77
CA GLU A 107 -7.66 -6.67 -12.03
C GLU A 107 -6.84 -7.88 -12.50
N LEU A 108 -6.97 -9.03 -11.84
CA LEU A 108 -6.23 -10.24 -12.19
C LEU A 108 -6.65 -10.82 -13.55
N LEU A 109 -7.96 -10.86 -13.83
CA LEU A 109 -8.47 -11.44 -15.08
C LEU A 109 -8.34 -10.50 -16.26
N GLY A 110 -8.57 -9.21 -16.02
CA GLY A 110 -8.82 -8.24 -17.07
C GLY A 110 -7.89 -7.05 -17.04
N LYS A 111 -7.06 -6.87 -15.99
CA LYS A 111 -6.33 -5.62 -15.71
C LYS A 111 -7.28 -4.43 -15.74
N TYR A 112 -8.50 -4.59 -15.23
CA TYR A 112 -9.59 -3.62 -15.42
C TYR A 112 -9.22 -2.20 -14.97
N PHE A 113 -8.43 -2.08 -13.90
CA PHE A 113 -8.00 -0.79 -13.37
C PHE A 113 -6.66 -0.34 -13.95
N THR A 114 -5.77 -1.27 -14.31
CA THR A 114 -4.44 -0.93 -14.84
C THR A 114 -4.38 -0.78 -16.36
N LYS A 115 -5.28 -1.40 -17.14
CA LYS A 115 -5.35 -1.27 -18.60
C LYS A 115 -5.60 0.17 -19.06
N GLY A 116 -6.35 0.96 -18.28
CA GLY A 116 -6.72 2.34 -18.61
C GLY A 116 -5.64 3.40 -18.39
N ARG A 117 -4.49 3.05 -17.79
CA ARG A 117 -3.36 4.00 -17.62
C ARG A 117 -2.22 3.78 -18.64
N HIS A 118 -2.32 2.76 -19.48
CA HIS A 118 -1.32 2.42 -20.50
C HIS A 118 -1.93 2.12 -21.87
N LEU A 119 -3.15 2.59 -22.15
CA LEU A 119 -3.47 2.93 -23.53
C LEU A 119 -2.80 4.27 -23.80
N ASP A 120 -1.50 4.20 -24.10
CA ASP A 120 -0.76 5.11 -24.97
C ASP A 120 -1.67 6.22 -25.51
N GLN A 121 -1.93 7.26 -24.71
CA GLN A 121 -2.89 8.27 -25.11
C GLN A 121 -2.24 8.99 -26.28
N ILE A 122 -2.78 8.73 -27.47
CA ILE A 122 -2.15 9.16 -28.72
C ILE A 122 -2.42 10.63 -28.87
N TRP A 123 -1.42 11.41 -28.50
CA TRP A 123 -1.38 12.85 -28.64
C TRP A 123 -0.47 13.22 -29.82
N CYS A 124 -0.32 14.52 -30.06
CA CYS A 124 0.51 15.07 -31.12
C CYS A 124 0.03 14.66 -32.54
N PHE A 125 0.46 15.41 -33.55
CA PHE A 125 0.23 15.04 -34.95
C PHE A 125 1.03 13.80 -35.38
N CYS A 126 2.07 13.41 -34.62
CA CYS A 126 2.88 12.23 -34.92
C CYS A 126 2.19 10.89 -34.61
N LYS A 127 1.02 10.94 -33.95
CA LYS A 127 0.21 9.78 -33.58
C LYS A 127 0.96 8.73 -32.76
N LYS A 128 1.88 9.18 -31.91
CA LYS A 128 2.59 8.36 -30.91
C LYS A 128 2.14 8.76 -29.52
N SER A 129 2.23 7.84 -28.57
CA SER A 129 2.00 8.16 -27.16
C SER A 129 3.08 9.05 -26.58
N GLU A 130 2.87 9.49 -25.33
CA GLU A 130 3.90 10.15 -24.54
C GLU A 130 5.19 9.30 -24.50
N GLY A 131 5.09 8.03 -24.10
CA GLY A 131 6.23 7.10 -24.12
C GLY A 131 7.45 7.60 -23.32
N GLY A 132 7.23 8.41 -22.28
CA GLY A 132 8.28 9.05 -21.49
C GLY A 132 8.93 10.28 -22.14
N ARG A 133 8.39 10.78 -23.26
CA ARG A 133 8.84 11.99 -23.94
C ARG A 133 8.18 13.22 -23.34
N ILE A 134 8.94 14.30 -23.20
CA ILE A 134 8.41 15.57 -22.69
C ILE A 134 7.40 16.13 -23.71
N MET A 135 6.24 16.56 -23.21
CA MET A 135 5.16 17.15 -23.99
C MET A 135 4.81 18.55 -23.49
N ILE A 136 4.28 19.38 -24.39
CA ILE A 136 3.76 20.71 -24.11
C ILE A 136 2.29 20.79 -24.52
N GLN A 137 1.48 21.47 -23.70
CA GLN A 137 0.07 21.72 -23.98
C GLN A 137 -0.11 23.01 -24.76
N CYS A 138 -1.00 23.01 -25.75
CA CYS A 138 -1.45 24.21 -26.44
C CYS A 138 -2.48 24.94 -25.59
N GLU A 139 -2.29 26.26 -25.41
CA GLU A 139 -3.13 27.12 -24.56
C GLU A 139 -4.52 27.42 -25.15
N ASN A 140 -4.77 27.06 -26.41
CA ASN A 140 -6.11 27.14 -26.96
C ASN A 140 -6.95 25.95 -26.47
N ASP A 141 -7.92 26.20 -25.59
CA ASP A 141 -8.85 25.19 -25.07
C ASP A 141 -9.65 24.46 -26.16
N SER A 142 -9.81 25.07 -27.34
CA SER A 142 -10.48 24.48 -28.50
C SER A 142 -9.52 23.73 -29.43
N CYS A 143 -8.27 23.49 -29.02
CA CYS A 143 -7.29 22.75 -29.83
C CYS A 143 -7.64 21.26 -29.88
N ASP A 144 -7.77 20.71 -31.08
CA ASP A 144 -8.10 19.29 -31.29
C ASP A 144 -7.03 18.32 -30.78
N ILE A 145 -5.75 18.73 -30.82
CA ILE A 145 -4.62 17.86 -30.49
C ILE A 145 -4.17 18.03 -29.05
N GLN A 146 -4.32 19.23 -28.47
CA GLN A 146 -3.98 19.62 -27.09
C GLN A 146 -2.50 19.47 -26.71
N TRP A 147 -1.91 18.29 -26.85
CA TRP A 147 -0.56 17.96 -26.40
C TRP A 147 0.37 17.60 -27.55
N PHE A 148 1.60 18.11 -27.50
CA PHE A 148 2.62 17.92 -28.54
C PHE A 148 3.95 17.54 -27.93
N HIS A 149 4.71 16.62 -28.54
CA HIS A 149 6.08 16.34 -28.10
C HIS A 149 6.96 17.54 -28.43
N LEU A 150 7.84 17.95 -27.52
CA LEU A 150 8.78 19.06 -27.73
C LEU A 150 9.59 18.87 -29.02
N GLU A 151 10.10 17.65 -29.24
CA GLU A 151 10.83 17.29 -30.46
C GLU A 151 9.99 17.41 -31.75
N CYS A 152 8.68 17.17 -31.68
CA CYS A 152 7.80 17.27 -32.84
C CYS A 152 7.56 18.74 -33.22
N VAL A 153 7.56 19.64 -32.24
CA VAL A 153 7.37 21.08 -32.46
C VAL A 153 8.68 21.88 -32.49
N GLY A 154 9.83 21.19 -32.44
CA GLY A 154 11.16 21.80 -32.53
C GLY A 154 11.59 22.59 -31.29
N LEU A 155 11.01 22.29 -30.12
CA LEU A 155 11.36 22.94 -28.87
C LEU A 155 12.47 22.16 -28.14
N PRO A 156 13.55 22.82 -27.70
CA PRO A 156 14.61 22.16 -26.93
C PRO A 156 14.23 21.92 -25.46
N ASP A 157 13.33 22.73 -24.91
CA ASP A 157 12.81 22.62 -23.55
C ASP A 157 11.43 23.32 -23.46
N ILE A 158 10.72 23.17 -22.34
CA ILE A 158 9.45 23.82 -22.06
C ILE A 158 9.70 25.34 -21.92
N PRO A 159 9.06 26.20 -22.75
CA PRO A 159 9.18 27.65 -22.63
C PRO A 159 8.61 28.16 -21.30
N ASN A 160 9.16 29.26 -20.80
CA ASN A 160 8.62 29.98 -19.63
C ASN A 160 7.38 30.84 -19.96
N THR A 161 6.90 30.78 -21.19
CA THR A 161 5.75 31.55 -21.68
C THR A 161 4.68 30.61 -22.20
N LEU A 162 3.45 31.11 -22.25
CA LEU A 162 2.32 30.45 -22.91
C LEU A 162 2.72 30.03 -24.34
N TRP A 163 2.37 28.80 -24.70
CA TRP A 163 2.70 28.23 -26.01
C TRP A 163 1.43 27.82 -26.75
N MET A 164 1.36 28.18 -28.03
CA MET A 164 0.28 27.78 -28.93
C MET A 164 0.87 26.98 -30.08
N CYS A 165 0.17 25.92 -30.50
CA CYS A 165 0.60 25.13 -31.64
C CYS A 165 0.42 25.93 -32.95
N GLN A 166 1.11 25.52 -34.01
CA GLN A 166 1.06 26.21 -35.31
C GLN A 166 -0.37 26.36 -35.87
N GLN A 167 -1.26 25.40 -35.60
CA GLN A 167 -2.65 25.45 -36.07
C GLN A 167 -3.50 26.46 -35.31
N CYS A 168 -3.17 26.76 -34.05
CA CYS A 168 -3.89 27.71 -33.22
C CYS A 168 -3.26 29.10 -33.22
N SER A 169 -2.02 29.23 -33.69
CA SER A 169 -1.32 30.51 -33.85
C SER A 169 -1.60 31.21 -35.19
N LEU A 170 -2.33 30.55 -36.10
CA LEU A 170 -2.79 31.08 -37.40
C LEU A 170 -4.20 31.64 -37.26
#